data_AF-A0A7C3NDR6-F1
#
_entry.id   AF-A0A7C3NDR6-F1
#
_cell.length_a   1.000
_cell.length_b   1.000
_cell.length_c   1.000
_cell.angle_alpha   90.00
_cell.angle_beta   90.00
_cell.angle_gamma   90.00
#
_symmetry.space_group_name_H-M   'P 1'
#
loop_
_entity.id
_entity.type
_entity.pdbx_description
1 polymer ?
#
loop_
_entity_poly.entity_id
_entity_poly.type
_entity_poly.pdbx_seq_one_letter_code
_entity_poly.pdbx_strand_id
1 'polypeptide(L)' 'MRLIYDPEVDALTIRFVEEQVECEVIRLTDQVALDIGPNEQLVAIEILDASDLIPNLKQGITVENLNVLVGKL' A
#
# COMPACT_ATOMS: atom_id res chain seq x y z
N MET A 1 1.49 -8.23 -5.69
CA MET A 1 1.58 -6.92 -4.99
C MET A 1 0.91 -5.87 -5.83
N ARG A 2 0.16 -4.95 -5.22
CA ARG A 2 -0.50 -3.81 -5.87
C ARG A 2 -0.20 -2.53 -5.10
N LEU A 3 0.07 -1.45 -5.84
CA LEU A 3 0.07 -0.09 -5.30
C LEU A 3 -1.22 0.56 -5.78
N ILE A 4 -2.07 0.94 -4.83
CA ILE A 4 -3.44 1.41 -5.09
C ILE A 4 -3.56 2.78 -4.46
N TYR A 5 -3.63 3.82 -5.28
CA TYR A 5 -3.88 5.17 -4.82
C TYR A 5 -5.32 5.56 -5.14
N ASP A 6 -6.09 5.92 -4.11
CA ASP A 6 -7.42 6.50 -4.24
C ASP A 6 -7.32 8.03 -4.09
N PRO A 7 -7.46 8.79 -5.19
CA PRO A 7 -7.37 10.25 -5.15
C PRO A 7 -8.61 10.91 -4.53
N GLU A 8 -9.74 10.22 -4.36
CA GLU A 8 -10.94 10.82 -3.76
C GLU A 8 -10.79 11.02 -2.25
N VAL A 9 -10.06 10.11 -1.60
CA VAL A 9 -9.79 10.14 -0.15
C VAL A 9 -8.32 10.39 0.20
N ASP A 10 -7.48 10.64 -0.81
CA ASP A 10 -6.03 10.81 -0.71
C ASP A 10 -5.32 9.70 0.09
N ALA A 11 -5.63 8.44 -0.23
CA ALA A 11 -5.07 7.28 0.46
C ALA A 11 -4.28 6.38 -0.50
N LEU A 12 -3.11 5.92 -0.06
CA LEU A 12 -2.28 4.93 -0.76
C LEU A 12 -2.23 3.64 0.05
N THR A 13 -2.57 2.52 -0.60
CA THR A 13 -2.34 1.18 -0.07
C THR A 13 -1.24 0.49 -0.87
N ILE A 14 -0.21 -0.01 -0.19
CA ILE A 14 0.74 -0.97 -0.75
C ILE A 14 0.33 -2.35 -0.24
N ARG A 15 -0.34 -3.13 -1.10
CA ARG A 15 -0.91 -4.43 -0.76
C ARG A 15 -0.04 -5.57 -1.26
N PHE A 16 0.41 -6.43 -0.36
CA PHE A 16 1.28 -7.57 -0.66
C PHE A 16 0.49 -8.86 -0.89
N VAL A 17 -0.61 -9.03 -0.18
CA VAL A 17 -1.48 -10.22 -0.21
C VAL A 17 -2.82 -9.88 -0.90
N GLU A 18 -3.22 -10.66 -1.90
CA GLU A 18 -4.39 -10.34 -2.75
C GLU A 18 -5.71 -10.77 -2.14
N GLU A 19 -5.71 -11.91 -1.46
CA GLU A 19 -6.86 -12.45 -0.75
C GLU A 19 -7.31 -11.55 0.40
N GLN A 20 -8.55 -11.74 0.82
CA GLN A 20 -9.09 -11.10 2.00
C GLN A 20 -8.59 -11.84 3.24
N VAL A 21 -7.88 -11.13 4.10
CA VAL A 21 -7.25 -11.64 5.32
C VAL A 21 -7.74 -10.82 6.51
N GLU A 22 -8.15 -11.49 7.59
CA GLU A 22 -8.40 -10.79 8.86
C GLU A 22 -7.06 -10.33 9.44
N CYS A 23 -6.97 -9.03 9.75
CA CYS A 23 -5.73 -8.40 10.17
C CYS A 23 -5.88 -7.69 11.52
N GLU A 24 -4.79 -7.64 12.26
CA GLU A 24 -4.56 -6.65 13.31
C GLU A 24 -3.91 -5.41 12.68
N VAL A 25 -4.33 -4.22 13.12
CA VAL A 25 -3.79 -2.96 12.62
C VAL A 25 -2.75 -2.42 13.59
N ILE A 26 -1.51 -2.28 13.12
CA ILE A 26 -0.45 -1.58 13.85
C ILE A 26 -0.34 -0.16 13.31
N ARG A 27 -0.83 0.83 14.07
CA ARG A 27 -0.63 2.25 13.75
C ARG A 27 0.79 2.68 14.12
N LEU A 28 1.56 3.12 13.12
CA LEU A 28 2.89 3.70 13.31
C LEU A 28 2.80 5.20 13.55
N THR A 29 1.90 5.87 12.82
CA THR A 29 1.56 7.28 12.97
C THR A 29 0.06 7.46 12.74
N ASP A 30 -0.44 8.69 12.84
CA ASP A 30 -1.83 9.00 12.48
C ASP A 30 -2.13 8.76 10.99
N GLN A 31 -1.10 8.81 10.14
CA GLN A 31 -1.20 8.70 8.68
C GLN A 31 -0.66 7.38 8.13
N VAL A 32 0.04 6.57 8.92
CA VAL A 32 0.67 5.32 8.44
C VAL A 32 0.33 4.16 9.37
N ALA A 33 -0.24 3.10 8.80
CA ALA A 33 -0.56 1.86 9.49
C ALA A 33 -0.09 0.62 8.72
N LEU A 34 0.12 -0.47 9.44
CA LEU A 34 0.42 -1.80 8.90
C LEU A 34 -0.74 -2.74 9.21
N ASP A 35 -1.16 -3.49 8.21
CA ASP A 35 -2.09 -4.61 8.37
C ASP A 35 -1.30 -5.90 8.51
N ILE A 36 -1.40 -6.52 9.68
CA ILE A 36 -0.69 -7.76 10.02
C ILE A 36 -1.69 -8.90 10.12
N GLY A 37 -1.58 -9.85 9.21
CA GLY A 37 -2.36 -11.08 9.20
C GLY A 37 -1.76 -12.16 10.12
N PRO A 38 -2.33 -13.38 10.08
CA PRO A 38 -1.85 -14.51 10.88
C PRO A 38 -0.36 -14.82 10.64
N ASN A 39 0.31 -15.30 11.68
CA ASN A 39 1.75 -15.60 11.65
C ASN A 39 2.63 -14.39 11.27
N GLU A 40 2.22 -13.19 11.70
CA GLU A 40 2.96 -11.94 11.48
C GLU A 40 3.14 -11.59 9.99
N GLN A 41 2.26 -12.08 9.13
CA GLN A 41 2.31 -11.79 7.69
C GLN A 41 1.93 -10.32 7.44
N LEU A 42 2.83 -9.54 6.83
CA LEU A 42 2.50 -8.20 6.36
C LEU A 42 1.55 -8.29 5.15
N VAL A 43 0.29 -7.88 5.36
CA VAL A 43 -0.76 -7.90 4.33
C VAL A 43 -0.77 -6.62 3.52
N ALA A 44 -0.72 -5.47 4.19
CA ALA A 44 -0.71 -4.17 3.54
C ALA A 44 -0.03 -3.08 4.40
N ILE A 45 0.38 -2.01 3.72
CA ILE A 45 0.72 -0.72 4.34
C ILE A 45 -0.34 0.26 3.87
N GLU A 46 -0.98 0.95 4.82
CA GLU A 46 -1.99 1.97 4.56
C GLU A 46 -1.43 3.35 4.91
N ILE A 47 -1.56 4.28 3.96
CA ILE A 47 -1.05 5.65 4.07
C ILE A 47 -2.21 6.61 3.79
N LEU A 48 -2.61 7.39 4.79
CA LEU A 48 -3.58 8.48 4.67
C LEU A 48 -2.87 9.79 4.35
N ASP A 49 -3.59 10.72 3.73
CA ASP A 49 -3.07 11.98 3.19
C ASP A 49 -1.77 11.77 2.40
N ALA A 50 -1.77 10.74 1.54
CA ALA A 50 -0.56 10.21 0.92
C ALA A 50 0.16 11.26 0.07
N SER A 51 -0.57 12.23 -0.49
CA SER A 51 0.02 13.30 -1.26
C SER A 51 0.84 14.32 -0.44
N ASP A 52 0.60 14.42 0.88
CA ASP A 52 1.40 15.25 1.79
C ASP A 52 2.71 14.56 2.19
N LEU A 53 2.71 13.23 2.25
CA LEU A 53 3.86 12.43 2.67
C LEU A 53 4.78 12.01 1.52
N ILE A 54 4.23 11.87 0.31
CA ILE A 54 4.95 11.34 -0.85
C ILE A 54 5.01 12.41 -1.95
N PRO A 55 6.16 13.09 -2.08
CA PRO A 55 6.36 14.07 -3.14
C PRO A 55 6.12 13.45 -4.52
N ASN A 56 5.39 14.17 -5.36
CA ASN A 56 5.11 13.79 -6.75
C ASN A 56 4.30 12.48 -6.91
N LEU A 57 3.60 12.00 -5.88
CA LEU A 57 2.78 10.77 -5.95
C LEU A 57 1.86 10.71 -7.19
N LYS A 58 1.26 11.86 -7.55
CA LYS A 58 0.35 11.98 -8.70
C LYS A 58 1.06 11.99 -10.07
N GLN A 59 2.37 12.18 -10.11
CA GLN A 59 3.16 12.22 -11.35
C GLN A 59 3.63 10.82 -11.77
N GLY A 60 3.66 9.88 -10.83
CA GLY A 60 4.05 8.49 -11.07
C GLY A 60 4.94 7.94 -9.96
N ILE A 61 5.21 6.64 -10.04
CA ILE A 61 6.10 5.93 -9.11
C ILE A 61 7.27 5.31 -9.88
N THR A 62 8.44 5.26 -9.24
CA THR A 62 9.59 4.52 -9.73
C THR A 62 9.77 3.28 -8.88
N VAL A 63 9.99 2.14 -9.54
CA VAL A 63 10.22 0.85 -8.90
C VAL A 63 11.49 0.27 -9.50
N GLU A 64 12.47 -0.03 -8.67
CA GLU A 64 13.79 -0.52 -9.09
C GLU A 64 14.01 -1.96 -8.63
N ASN A 65 14.81 -2.72 -9.39
CA ASN A 65 15.22 -4.09 -9.06
C ASN A 65 14.08 -5.11 -8.89
N LEU A 66 12.89 -4.84 -9.43
CA LEU A 66 11.78 -5.79 -9.45
C LEU A 66 11.49 -6.29 -10.87
N ASN A 67 11.13 -7.57 -10.97
CA ASN A 67 10.59 -8.14 -12.20
C ASN A 67 9.11 -7.74 -12.30
N VAL A 68 8.78 -6.85 -13.25
CA VAL A 68 7.40 -6.46 -13.50
C VAL A 68 6.72 -7.55 -14.33
N LEU A 69 5.78 -8.27 -13.70
CA LEU A 69 4.94 -9.22 -14.39
C LEU A 69 3.83 -8.44 -15.12
N VAL A 70 3.86 -8.41 -16.44
CA VAL A 70 2.76 -7.90 -17.25
C VAL A 70 1.76 -9.02 -17.45
N GLY A 71 0.71 -9.06 -16.64
CA GLY A 71 -0.45 -9.95 -16.86
C GLY A 71 -1.27 -9.49 -18.07
N LYS A 72 -1.82 -10.41 -18.87
CA LYS A 72 -2.85 -10.08 -19.86
C LYS A 72 -4.06 -9.51 -19.10
N LEU A 73 -4.44 -8.29 -19.45
CA LEU A 73 -5.69 -7.64 -19.05
C LEU A 73 -6.90 -8.52 -19.37
#